data_AF-A0A9X3N4K3-F1
#
_entry.id   AF-A0A9X3N4K3-F1
#
_cell.length_a   1.000
_cell.length_b   1.000
_cell.length_c   1.000
_cell.angle_alpha   90.00
_cell.angle_beta   90.00
_cell.angle_gamma   90.00
#
_symmetry.space_group_name_H-M   'P 1'
#
loop_
_entity.id
_entity.type
_entity.pdbx_description
1 polymer ?
#
loop_
_entity_poly.entity_id
_entity_poly.type
_entity_poly.pdbx_seq_one_letter_code
_entity_poly.pdbx_strand_id
1 'polypeptide(L)'
;SDFGEAEAAAAAYERLGLRFDAARTHLAHGRAARRARQWRVAREALEAAAAAFDALGSPGWAEQASAELARVGGRKPLADAHELTQTERQVAELAAAGQTNKEIAHALFVTTHTVEAHLTKVYAKLGVRSRTELAAQL
;
A
#
# COMPACT_ATOMS: atom_id res chain seq x y z
N SER A 1 -10.39 -15.88 -0.79
CA SER A 1 -10.15 -15.33 0.55
C SER A 1 -11.40 -14.58 0.97
N ASP A 2 -11.73 -14.57 2.27
CA ASP A 2 -12.92 -13.91 2.86
C ASP A 2 -13.12 -12.45 2.38
N PHE A 3 -12.03 -11.81 1.96
CA PHE A 3 -11.96 -10.45 1.44
C PHE A 3 -12.47 -10.28 0.00
N GLY A 4 -12.31 -11.28 -0.87
CA GLY A 4 -12.82 -11.23 -2.26
C GLY A 4 -14.34 -11.33 -2.34
N GLU A 5 -14.98 -11.95 -1.35
CA GLU A 5 -16.45 -12.06 -1.27
C GLU A 5 -17.09 -10.71 -0.96
N ALA A 6 -16.46 -9.90 -0.10
CA ALA A 6 -16.96 -8.56 0.23
C ALA A 6 -16.89 -7.60 -0.96
N GLU A 7 -15.82 -7.67 -1.76
CA GLU A 7 -15.68 -6.87 -2.99
C GLU A 7 -16.71 -7.29 -4.05
N ALA A 8 -16.90 -8.59 -4.24
CA ALA A 8 -17.92 -9.13 -5.13
C ALA A 8 -19.35 -8.74 -4.69
N ALA A 9 -19.62 -8.74 -3.38
CA ALA A 9 -20.90 -8.31 -2.82
C ALA A 9 -21.15 -6.81 -3.03
N ALA A 10 -20.14 -5.96 -2.80
CA ALA A 10 -20.25 -4.52 -3.06
C ALA A 10 -20.56 -4.24 -4.54
N ALA A 11 -19.84 -4.89 -5.46
CA ALA A 11 -20.09 -4.77 -6.90
C ALA A 11 -21.48 -5.28 -7.32
N ALA A 12 -22.00 -6.32 -6.64
CA ALA A 12 -23.36 -6.80 -6.88
C ALA A 12 -24.41 -5.76 -6.43
N TYR A 13 -24.23 -5.14 -5.27
CA TYR A 13 -25.12 -4.07 -4.80
C TYR A 13 -25.09 -2.85 -5.72
N GLU A 14 -23.92 -2.45 -6.23
CA GLU A 14 -23.83 -1.36 -7.21
C GLU A 14 -24.62 -1.65 -8.49
N ARG A 15 -24.50 -2.87 -9.04
CA ARG A 15 -25.28 -3.28 -10.22
C ARG A 15 -26.79 -3.25 -9.99
N LEU A 16 -27.22 -3.46 -8.75
CA LEU A 16 -28.63 -3.39 -8.33
C LEU A 16 -29.08 -1.96 -7.97
N GLY A 17 -28.20 -0.97 -8.05
CA GLY A 17 -28.50 0.41 -7.63
C GLY A 17 -28.55 0.60 -6.11
N LEU A 18 -28.21 -0.43 -5.33
CA LEU A 18 -28.20 -0.44 -3.86
C LEU A 18 -26.90 0.19 -3.34
N ARG A 19 -26.65 1.44 -3.74
CA ARG A 19 -25.37 2.15 -3.52
C ARG A 19 -25.02 2.29 -2.03
N PHE A 20 -26.04 2.41 -1.18
CA PHE A 20 -25.83 2.49 0.28
C PHE A 20 -25.34 1.15 0.86
N ASP A 21 -25.88 0.02 0.40
CA ASP A 21 -25.44 -1.31 0.83
C ASP A 21 -24.05 -1.67 0.30
N ALA A 22 -23.71 -1.20 -0.91
CA ALA A 22 -22.35 -1.26 -1.43
C ALA A 22 -21.37 -0.49 -0.52
N ALA A 23 -21.70 0.75 -0.16
CA ALA A 23 -20.88 1.58 0.73
C ALA A 23 -20.70 0.96 2.13
N ARG A 24 -21.76 0.37 2.70
CA ARG A 24 -21.69 -0.38 3.96
C ARG A 24 -20.80 -1.61 3.87
N THR A 25 -20.87 -2.33 2.77
CA THR A 25 -20.02 -3.50 2.51
C THR A 25 -18.55 -3.10 2.45
N HIS A 26 -18.22 -2.03 1.73
CA HIS A 26 -16.86 -1.46 1.71
C HIS A 26 -16.37 -1.05 3.11
N LEU A 27 -17.22 -0.40 3.91
CA LEU A 27 -16.86 -0.01 5.28
C LEU A 27 -16.58 -1.22 6.19
N ALA A 28 -17.43 -2.26 6.12
CA ALA A 28 -17.23 -3.48 6.89
C ALA A 28 -15.95 -4.22 6.45
N HIS A 29 -15.73 -4.29 5.14
CA HIS A 29 -14.54 -4.88 4.54
C HIS A 29 -13.27 -4.17 4.99
N GLY A 30 -13.24 -2.83 4.91
CA GLY A 30 -12.11 -2.02 5.35
C GLY A 30 -11.75 -2.22 6.84
N ARG A 31 -12.77 -2.30 7.71
CA ARG A 31 -12.59 -2.62 9.13
C ARG A 31 -12.03 -4.02 9.37
N ALA A 32 -12.49 -5.02 8.62
CA ALA A 32 -11.97 -6.38 8.71
C ALA A 32 -10.52 -6.46 8.23
N ALA A 33 -10.21 -5.86 7.08
CA ALA A 33 -8.87 -5.81 6.51
C ALA A 33 -7.88 -5.10 7.46
N ARG A 34 -8.30 -4.02 8.12
CA ARG A 34 -7.49 -3.33 9.15
C ARG A 34 -7.14 -4.26 10.31
N ARG A 35 -8.13 -4.98 10.85
CA ARG A 35 -7.90 -5.96 11.95
C ARG A 35 -6.95 -7.08 11.51
N ALA A 36 -7.02 -7.49 10.25
CA ALA A 36 -6.11 -8.44 9.63
C ALA A 36 -4.74 -7.86 9.21
N ARG A 37 -4.47 -6.58 9.51
CA ARG A 37 -3.24 -5.84 9.12
C ARG A 37 -2.98 -5.77 7.61
N GLN A 38 -4.03 -5.91 6.79
CA GLN A 38 -3.97 -5.74 5.34
C GLN A 38 -4.18 -4.27 4.97
N TRP A 39 -3.15 -3.45 5.22
CA TRP A 39 -3.27 -1.99 5.20
C TRP A 39 -3.75 -1.41 3.85
N ARG A 40 -3.25 -1.93 2.73
CA ARG A 40 -3.65 -1.48 1.38
C ARG A 40 -5.13 -1.75 1.13
N VAL A 41 -5.57 -2.99 1.34
CA VAL A 41 -6.98 -3.41 1.21
C VAL A 41 -7.89 -2.59 2.13
N ALA A 42 -7.46 -2.38 3.38
CA ALA A 42 -8.21 -1.57 4.33
C ALA A 42 -8.37 -0.12 3.84
N ARG A 43 -7.30 0.47 3.30
CA ARG A 43 -7.31 1.83 2.78
C ARG A 43 -8.24 1.98 1.58
N GLU A 44 -8.07 1.15 0.55
CA GLU A 44 -8.88 1.18 -0.68
C GLU A 44 -10.38 1.04 -0.36
N ALA A 45 -10.73 0.09 0.52
CA ALA A 45 -12.10 -0.13 0.94
C ALA A 45 -12.70 1.04 1.72
N LEU A 46 -11.92 1.67 2.60
CA LEU A 46 -12.40 2.80 3.42
C LEU A 46 -12.50 4.09 2.60
N GLU A 47 -11.60 4.31 1.64
CA GLU A 47 -11.70 5.40 0.66
C GLU A 47 -12.95 5.24 -0.23
N ALA A 48 -13.20 4.04 -0.74
CA ALA A 48 -14.41 3.74 -1.51
C ALA A 48 -15.70 3.96 -0.71
N ALA A 49 -15.73 3.52 0.56
CA ALA A 49 -16.87 3.74 1.45
C ALA A 49 -17.11 5.23 1.71
N ALA A 50 -16.06 6.00 2.03
CA ALA A 50 -16.18 7.43 2.30
C ALA A 50 -16.74 8.19 1.09
N ALA A 51 -16.14 7.98 -0.09
CA ALA A 51 -16.58 8.62 -1.34
C ALA A 51 -18.04 8.27 -1.69
N ALA A 52 -18.45 7.01 -1.48
CA ALA A 52 -19.82 6.58 -1.73
C ALA A 52 -20.82 7.23 -0.75
N PHE A 53 -20.49 7.34 0.53
CA PHE A 53 -21.35 8.01 1.51
C PHE A 53 -21.44 9.52 1.29
N ASP A 54 -20.36 10.16 0.85
CA ASP A 54 -20.37 11.58 0.44
C ASP A 54 -21.30 11.79 -0.77
N ALA A 55 -21.19 10.95 -1.80
CA ALA A 55 -22.05 11.01 -2.98
C ALA A 55 -23.54 10.75 -2.66
N LEU A 56 -23.83 10.00 -1.60
CA LEU A 56 -25.17 9.72 -1.10
C LEU A 56 -25.69 10.79 -0.12
N GLY A 57 -24.91 11.83 0.19
CA GLY A 57 -25.29 12.86 1.15
C GLY A 57 -25.48 12.31 2.57
N SER A 58 -24.66 11.32 2.96
CA SER A 58 -24.73 10.61 4.24
C SER A 58 -23.53 10.98 5.14
N PRO A 59 -23.46 12.22 5.68
CA PRO A 59 -22.26 12.76 6.31
C PRO A 59 -21.80 11.97 7.55
N GLY A 60 -22.72 11.49 8.39
CA GLY A 60 -22.34 10.68 9.57
C GLY A 60 -21.67 9.35 9.19
N TRP A 61 -22.04 8.77 8.05
CA TRP A 61 -21.40 7.55 7.55
C TRP A 61 -20.05 7.84 6.88
N ALA A 62 -19.94 8.96 6.16
CA ALA A 62 -18.68 9.41 5.57
C ALA A 62 -17.63 9.75 6.65
N GLU A 63 -18.04 10.42 7.72
CA GLU A 63 -17.19 10.70 8.88
C GLU A 63 -16.73 9.41 9.55
N GLN A 64 -17.63 8.44 9.72
CA GLN A 64 -17.29 7.14 10.29
C GLN A 64 -16.26 6.39 9.43
N ALA A 65 -16.41 6.39 8.10
CA ALA A 65 -15.44 5.78 7.18
C ALA A 65 -14.08 6.50 7.23
N SER A 66 -14.10 7.83 7.25
CA SER A 66 -12.90 8.67 7.34
C SER A 66 -12.15 8.48 8.67
N ALA A 67 -12.87 8.34 9.78
CA ALA A 67 -12.29 8.03 11.08
C ALA A 67 -11.61 6.65 11.12
N GLU A 68 -12.18 5.65 10.45
CA GLU A 68 -11.50 4.35 10.28
C GLU A 68 -10.28 4.45 9.37
N LEU A 69 -10.35 5.23 8.29
CA LEU A 69 -9.24 5.47 7.37
C LEU A 69 -8.06 6.14 8.07
N ALA A 70 -8.33 7.12 8.94
CA ALA A 70 -7.30 7.76 9.77
C ALA A 70 -6.55 6.76 10.67
N ARG A 71 -7.24 5.70 11.14
CA ARG A 71 -6.62 4.61 11.93
C ARG A 71 -5.77 3.66 11.09
N VAL A 72 -5.95 3.66 9.76
CA VAL A 72 -5.03 3.01 8.81
C VAL A 72 -3.78 3.87 8.58
N GLY A 73 -3.94 5.20 8.59
CA GLY A 73 -2.91 6.21 8.28
C GLY A 73 -1.72 6.32 9.24
N GLY A 74 -1.62 5.49 10.29
CA GLY A 74 -0.46 5.42 11.19
C GLY A 74 0.77 4.70 10.61
N ARG A 75 0.63 4.01 9.47
CA ARG A 75 1.75 3.52 8.68
C ARG A 75 1.67 4.19 7.31
N LYS A 76 2.70 5.00 7.01
CA LYS A 76 3.01 5.54 5.67
C LYS A 76 2.64 4.46 4.63
N PRO A 77 1.89 4.80 3.56
CA PRO A 77 1.45 3.81 2.59
C PRO A 77 2.62 2.90 2.24
N LEU A 78 2.37 1.58 2.26
CA LEU A 78 3.20 0.68 1.49
C LEU A 78 3.07 1.25 0.08
N ALA A 79 4.09 2.00 -0.36
CA ALA A 79 4.24 2.44 -1.74
C ALA A 79 3.85 1.25 -2.61
N ASP A 80 3.24 1.51 -3.78
CA ASP A 80 2.80 0.47 -4.71
C ASP A 80 3.79 -0.70 -4.68
N ALA A 81 3.31 -1.94 -4.82
CA ALA A 81 4.21 -3.10 -4.73
C ALA A 81 5.43 -2.99 -5.68
N HIS A 82 5.38 -2.07 -6.65
CA HIS A 82 6.41 -1.70 -7.62
C HIS A 82 7.14 -0.37 -7.32
N GLU A 83 6.67 0.46 -6.39
CA GLU A 83 7.29 1.73 -6.04
C GLU A 83 8.30 1.57 -4.88
N LEU A 84 9.48 2.17 -5.06
CA LEU A 84 10.54 2.16 -4.05
C LEU A 84 10.19 3.10 -2.90
N THR A 85 10.31 2.61 -1.67
CA THR A 85 10.33 3.47 -0.48
C THR A 85 11.54 4.39 -0.49
N GLN A 86 11.52 5.45 0.31
CA GLN A 86 12.65 6.40 0.41
C GLN A 86 13.99 5.72 0.72
N THR A 87 14.01 4.77 1.66
CA THR A 87 15.23 4.03 2.02
C THR A 87 15.65 3.07 0.91
N GLU A 88 14.71 2.40 0.25
CA GLU A 88 15.02 1.54 -0.91
C GLU A 88 15.59 2.35 -2.07
N ARG A 89 15.05 3.55 -2.34
CA ARG A 89 15.56 4.47 -3.36
C ARG A 89 16.99 4.92 -3.05
N GLN A 90 17.27 5.34 -1.82
CA GLN A 90 18.62 5.73 -1.40
C GLN A 90 19.63 4.58 -1.57
N VAL A 91 19.25 3.36 -1.17
CA VAL A 91 20.09 2.17 -1.38
C VAL A 91 20.31 1.90 -2.88
N ALA A 92 19.26 2.03 -3.69
CA ALA A 92 19.31 1.79 -5.13
C ALA A 92 20.22 2.80 -5.86
N GLU A 93 20.11 4.08 -5.54
CA GLU A 93 20.93 5.16 -6.11
C GLU A 93 22.41 4.97 -5.78
N LEU A 94 22.74 4.67 -4.52
CA LEU A 94 24.15 4.44 -4.12
C LEU A 94 24.70 3.16 -4.78
N ALA A 95 23.89 2.12 -4.91
CA ALA A 95 24.29 0.89 -5.60
C ALA A 95 24.49 1.10 -7.11
N ALA A 96 23.64 1.89 -7.76
CA ALA A 96 23.77 2.28 -9.16
C ALA A 96 25.01 3.16 -9.41
N ALA A 97 25.37 4.00 -8.44
CA ALA A 97 26.62 4.77 -8.44
C ALA A 97 27.89 3.91 -8.22
N GLY A 98 27.75 2.59 -8.10
CA GLY A 98 28.88 1.66 -7.99
C GLY A 98 29.37 1.39 -6.57
N GLN A 99 28.70 1.89 -5.54
CA GLN A 99 29.11 1.63 -4.15
C GLN A 99 28.86 0.17 -3.74
N THR A 100 29.78 -0.37 -2.95
CA THR A 100 29.66 -1.69 -2.33
C THR A 100 28.65 -1.69 -1.19
N ASN A 101 28.10 -2.86 -0.83
CA ASN A 101 27.14 -2.96 0.28
C ASN A 101 27.72 -2.44 1.61
N LYS A 102 29.04 -2.55 1.80
CA LYS A 102 29.74 -2.05 2.99
C LYS A 102 29.80 -0.53 3.03
N GLU A 103 30.07 0.12 1.90
CA GLU A 103 30.08 1.58 1.78
C GLU A 103 28.68 2.15 1.95
N ILE A 104 27.67 1.52 1.34
CA ILE A 104 26.25 1.89 1.50
C ILE A 104 25.81 1.75 2.96
N ALA A 105 26.17 0.64 3.60
CA ALA A 105 25.88 0.40 5.01
C ALA A 105 26.47 1.50 5.91
N HIS A 106 27.72 1.89 5.64
CA HIS A 106 28.37 2.99 6.33
C HIS A 106 27.69 4.34 6.06
N ALA A 107 27.38 4.65 4.80
CA ALA A 107 26.74 5.91 4.41
C ALA A 107 25.34 6.09 5.00
N LEU A 108 24.60 4.99 5.18
CA LEU A 108 23.23 5.00 5.70
C LEU A 108 23.14 4.63 7.19
N PHE A 109 24.28 4.40 7.86
CA PHE A 109 24.36 3.97 9.26
C PHE A 109 23.52 2.70 9.56
N VAL A 110 23.60 1.70 8.69
CA VAL A 110 22.92 0.40 8.82
C VAL A 110 23.90 -0.76 8.69
N THR A 111 23.42 -2.00 8.84
CA THR A 111 24.24 -3.20 8.60
C THR A 111 24.29 -3.57 7.11
N THR A 112 25.33 -4.29 6.69
CA THR A 112 25.41 -4.84 5.32
C THR A 112 24.22 -5.75 5.00
N HIS A 113 23.79 -6.57 5.97
CA HIS A 113 22.60 -7.41 5.83
C HIS A 113 21.32 -6.59 5.58
N THR A 114 21.19 -5.43 6.22
CA THR A 114 20.07 -4.50 5.96
C THR A 114 20.10 -4.00 4.52
N VAL A 115 21.29 -3.64 4.00
CA VAL A 115 21.46 -3.23 2.60
C VAL A 115 21.08 -4.35 1.63
N GLU A 116 21.51 -5.59 1.88
CA GLU A 116 21.18 -6.76 1.08
C GLU A 116 19.66 -7.03 1.04
N ALA A 117 19.01 -6.92 2.19
CA ALA A 117 17.56 -7.05 2.29
C ALA A 117 16.82 -5.97 1.49
N HIS A 118 17.32 -4.72 1.49
CA HIS A 118 16.76 -3.64 0.67
C HIS A 118 17.00 -3.88 -0.82
N LEU A 119 18.21 -4.26 -1.24
CA LEU A 119 18.52 -4.55 -2.65
C LEU A 119 17.66 -5.70 -3.19
N THR A 120 17.42 -6.74 -2.41
CA THR A 120 16.53 -7.85 -2.79
C THR A 120 15.12 -7.34 -3.12
N LYS A 121 14.60 -6.42 -2.30
CA LYS A 121 13.29 -5.79 -2.55
C LYS A 121 13.34 -4.87 -3.76
N VAL A 122 14.36 -4.03 -3.89
CA VAL A 122 14.54 -3.13 -5.04
C VAL A 122 14.53 -3.91 -6.35
N TYR A 123 15.31 -4.99 -6.44
CA TYR A 123 15.39 -5.84 -7.62
C TYR A 123 14.04 -6.47 -7.97
N ALA A 124 13.33 -7.01 -6.97
CA ALA A 124 12.00 -7.56 -7.18
C ALA A 124 10.98 -6.50 -7.64
N LYS A 125 11.05 -5.28 -7.08
CA LYS A 125 10.14 -4.18 -7.42
C LYS A 125 10.37 -3.64 -8.83
N LEU A 126 11.62 -3.51 -9.23
CA LEU A 126 12.03 -2.93 -10.51
C LEU A 126 12.16 -3.95 -11.64
N GLY A 127 12.14 -5.26 -11.33
CA GLY A 127 12.24 -6.33 -12.31
C GLY A 127 13.66 -6.59 -12.82
N VAL A 128 14.69 -6.11 -12.12
CA VAL A 128 16.11 -6.27 -12.47
C VAL A 128 16.77 -7.39 -11.68
N ARG A 129 17.84 -7.95 -12.24
CA ARG A 129 18.55 -9.11 -11.67
C ARG A 129 19.97 -8.81 -11.26
N SER A 130 20.49 -7.64 -11.61
CA SER A 130 21.88 -7.26 -11.36
C SER A 130 22.02 -5.78 -11.01
N ARG A 131 23.13 -5.46 -10.34
CA ARG A 131 23.51 -4.06 -10.05
C ARG A 131 23.72 -3.26 -11.35
N THR A 132 24.20 -3.91 -12.41
CA THR A 132 24.38 -3.29 -13.73
C THR A 132 23.03 -2.97 -14.37
N GLU A 133 22.07 -3.89 -14.32
CA GLU A 133 20.70 -3.62 -14.79
C GLU A 133 20.01 -2.53 -13.96
N LEU A 134 20.20 -2.54 -12.64
CA LEU A 134 19.72 -1.47 -11.77
C LEU A 134 20.27 -0.09 -12.20
N ALA A 135 21.56 -0.01 -12.50
CA ALA A 135 22.20 1.23 -12.94
C ALA A 135 21.74 1.69 -14.34
N ALA A 136 21.26 0.78 -15.18
CA ALA A 136 20.71 1.12 -16.51
C ALA A 136 19.25 1.62 -16.45
N GLN A 137 18.54 1.35 -15.35
CA GLN A 137 17.13 1.68 -15.17
C GLN A 137 16.88 2.97 -14.36
N LEU A 138 17.87 3.40 -13.56
CA LEU A 138 17.84 4.63 -12.78
C LEU A 138 18.51 5.78 -13.54
#